data_AF-A0A936KRM0-F1
#
_entry.id   AF-A0A936KRM0-F1
#
_cell.length_a   1.000
_cell.length_b   1.000
_cell.length_c   1.000
_cell.angle_alpha   90.00
_cell.angle_beta   90.00
_cell.angle_gamma   90.00
#
_symmetry.space_group_name_H-M   'P 1'
#
loop_
_entity.id
_entity.type
_entity.pdbx_description
1 polymer ?
#
loop_
_entity_poly.entity_id
_entity_poly.type
_entity_poly.pdbx_seq_one_letter_code
_entity_poly.pdbx_strand_id
1 'polypeptide(L)'
;MDTQLPSQPTPILEIAWTRFAQLDAISSKRTKTHLRMRRLIATLGVLATLFAILSQGIPLESGLLGVVVRGLLILLPVLASGFAAYASAFYSNGDWLVSRAGAEEILKEIYAYRTILQNSSNRRAWLEKRLVEIQRSVYRGMNGELTMDAYKGQLPPHYNPENPASDWGFHDITGDEYFRFRLEQQLNWHSDRVVKRQNERKRLQALILISGGVGVFLAAILPLWVALSASFTAAFIGWQELRNLDAVVRNYSKVRMELGILYDHWKSLDESEKTETEFFTMVKSTENILWSQNVEYIKAMQEALKESDLDEEAGLINRVIKEARESDERLKQSMEDAVVDFTRERLGESEETLTETFVTALNSLAEEASSDLVQAELAAMQKSIMEHFGGLKSTLAEIAEEFAGVEIGSNTPPAVLNSLLTRYPKTQDPKG
;
A
#
# COMPACT_ATOMS: atom_id res chain seq x y z
N MET A 1 18.85 8.48 33.80
CA MET A 1 18.14 8.29 32.52
C MET A 1 16.95 7.41 32.85
N ASP A 2 15.84 8.06 33.19
CA ASP A 2 14.60 7.36 33.51
C ASP A 2 14.02 6.78 32.22
N THR A 3 14.19 5.48 32.04
CA THR A 3 13.45 4.70 31.06
C THR A 3 11.98 4.75 31.45
N GLN A 4 11.22 5.67 30.84
CA GLN A 4 9.77 5.66 30.93
C GLN A 4 9.29 4.25 30.55
N LEU A 5 8.59 3.60 31.49
CA LEU A 5 7.89 2.35 31.24
C LEU A 5 6.97 2.54 30.02
N PRO A 6 6.88 1.56 29.10
CA PRO A 6 6.01 1.68 27.95
C PRO A 6 4.59 1.97 28.42
N SER A 7 3.99 3.03 27.89
CA SER A 7 2.60 3.39 28.13
C SER A 7 1.70 2.17 27.89
N GLN A 8 0.61 2.05 28.65
CA GLN A 8 -0.32 0.94 28.40
C GLN A 8 -0.81 0.99 26.94
N PRO A 9 -0.79 -0.12 26.19
CA PRO A 9 -1.17 -0.11 24.78
C PRO A 9 -2.61 0.38 24.64
N THR A 10 -2.82 1.35 23.75
CA THR A 10 -4.17 1.85 23.48
C THR A 10 -5.03 0.69 22.95
N PRO A 11 -6.16 0.35 23.57
CA PRO A 11 -6.90 -0.88 23.22
C PRO A 11 -7.30 -0.96 21.73
N ILE A 12 -7.59 0.18 21.10
CA ILE A 12 -7.95 0.22 19.67
C ILE A 12 -6.78 -0.14 18.75
N LEU A 13 -5.55 0.27 19.11
CA LEU A 13 -4.35 -0.08 18.36
C LEU A 13 -4.02 -1.56 18.50
N GLU A 14 -4.22 -2.14 19.68
CA GLU A 14 -4.06 -3.59 19.88
C GLU A 14 -5.03 -4.39 19.00
N ILE A 15 -6.30 -3.96 18.92
CA ILE A 15 -7.27 -4.56 18.02
C ILE A 15 -6.81 -4.41 16.56
N ALA A 16 -6.39 -3.22 16.14
CA ALA A 16 -5.92 -2.96 14.78
C ALA A 16 -4.73 -3.85 14.41
N TRP A 17 -3.69 -3.90 15.26
CA TRP A 17 -2.52 -4.75 15.08
C TRP A 17 -2.88 -6.24 15.06
N THR A 18 -3.83 -6.67 15.88
CA THR A 18 -4.31 -8.06 15.87
C THR A 18 -4.98 -8.40 14.55
N ARG A 19 -5.84 -7.51 14.02
CA ARG A 19 -6.52 -7.73 12.74
C ARG A 19 -5.55 -7.72 11.57
N PHE A 20 -4.60 -6.78 11.57
CA PHE A 20 -3.49 -6.76 10.63
C PHE A 20 -2.74 -8.10 10.65
N ALA A 21 -2.32 -8.55 11.83
CA ALA A 21 -1.55 -9.78 12.02
C ALA A 21 -2.29 -11.04 11.53
N GLN A 22 -3.60 -11.11 11.80
CA GLN A 22 -4.46 -12.20 11.32
C GLN A 22 -4.51 -12.22 9.79
N LEU A 23 -4.79 -11.08 9.17
CA LEU A 23 -4.91 -10.97 7.71
C LEU A 23 -3.58 -11.24 7.00
N ASP A 24 -2.47 -10.69 7.50
CA ASP A 24 -1.14 -10.91 6.93
C ASP A 24 -0.71 -12.39 7.06
N ALA A 25 -0.94 -13.01 8.22
CA ALA A 25 -0.63 -14.43 8.43
C ALA A 25 -1.44 -15.33 7.50
N ILE A 26 -2.73 -15.07 7.32
CA ILE A 26 -3.62 -15.82 6.42
C ILE A 26 -3.16 -15.65 4.97
N SER A 27 -2.91 -14.41 4.54
CA SER A 27 -2.40 -14.12 3.21
C SER A 27 -1.10 -14.90 2.94
N SER A 28 -0.12 -14.75 3.83
CA SER A 28 1.18 -15.42 3.73
C SER A 28 1.06 -16.95 3.68
N LYS A 29 0.20 -17.55 4.53
CA LYS A 29 -0.04 -19.00 4.57
C LYS A 29 -0.67 -19.48 3.25
N ARG A 30 -1.75 -18.83 2.80
CA ARG A 30 -2.48 -19.21 1.60
C ARG A 30 -1.64 -19.01 0.33
N THR A 31 -0.89 -17.91 0.20
CA THR A 31 0.05 -17.71 -0.93
C THR A 31 1.09 -18.83 -1.01
N LYS A 32 1.69 -19.22 0.13
CA LYS A 32 2.68 -20.32 0.16
C LYS A 32 2.03 -21.64 -0.25
N THR A 33 0.84 -21.95 0.24
CA THR A 33 0.14 -23.19 -0.12
C THR A 33 -0.23 -23.23 -1.59
N HIS A 34 -0.79 -22.15 -2.14
CA HIS A 34 -1.10 -22.04 -3.58
C HIS A 34 0.14 -22.28 -4.45
N LEU A 35 1.26 -21.62 -4.13
CA LEU A 35 2.52 -21.79 -4.86
C LEU A 35 3.10 -23.21 -4.73
N ARG A 36 2.95 -23.87 -3.57
CA ARG A 36 3.35 -25.26 -3.40
C ARG A 36 2.51 -26.20 -4.25
N MET A 37 1.20 -26.01 -4.29
CA MET A 37 0.29 -26.82 -5.11
C MET A 37 0.59 -26.67 -6.60
N ARG A 38 0.77 -25.44 -7.09
CA ARG A 38 1.15 -25.19 -8.49
C ARG A 38 2.50 -25.82 -8.84
N ARG A 39 3.48 -25.75 -7.93
CA ARG A 39 4.76 -26.45 -8.12
C ARG A 39 4.57 -27.95 -8.19
N LEU A 40 3.74 -28.53 -7.33
CA LEU A 40 3.45 -29.96 -7.33
C LEU A 40 2.80 -30.40 -8.64
N ILE A 41 1.79 -29.68 -9.13
CA ILE A 41 1.13 -29.93 -10.42
C ILE A 41 2.16 -29.89 -11.58
N ALA A 42 3.01 -28.86 -11.62
CA ALA A 42 4.06 -28.75 -12.64
C ALA A 42 5.05 -29.93 -12.58
N THR A 43 5.47 -30.34 -11.38
CA THR A 43 6.36 -31.51 -11.23
C THR A 43 5.69 -32.81 -11.65
N LEU A 44 4.39 -33.01 -11.36
CA LEU A 44 3.65 -34.18 -11.80
C LEU A 44 3.52 -34.22 -13.33
N GLY A 45 3.31 -33.05 -13.97
CA GLY A 45 3.29 -32.94 -15.44
C GLY A 45 4.60 -33.39 -16.08
N VAL A 46 5.73 -32.88 -15.61
CA VAL A 46 7.07 -33.28 -16.10
C VAL A 46 7.34 -34.77 -15.86
N LEU A 47 6.99 -35.28 -14.66
CA LEU A 47 7.14 -36.70 -14.35
C LEU A 47 6.25 -37.57 -15.24
N ALA A 48 5.02 -37.16 -15.54
CA ALA A 48 4.15 -37.89 -16.45
C ALA A 48 4.78 -38.01 -17.85
N THR A 49 5.38 -36.93 -18.37
CA THR A 49 6.13 -36.98 -19.63
C THR A 49 7.34 -37.92 -19.57
N LEU A 50 8.09 -37.91 -18.45
CA LEU A 50 9.21 -38.83 -18.23
C LEU A 50 8.74 -40.30 -18.27
N PHE A 51 7.68 -40.64 -17.54
CA PHE A 51 7.15 -42.01 -17.50
C PHE A 51 6.52 -42.43 -18.83
N ALA A 52 5.95 -41.49 -19.60
CA ALA A 52 5.52 -41.73 -20.98
C ALA A 52 6.67 -42.19 -21.86
N ILE A 53 7.82 -41.52 -21.78
CA ILE A 53 9.04 -41.89 -22.51
C ILE A 53 9.56 -43.26 -22.05
N LEU A 54 9.68 -43.47 -20.73
CA LEU A 54 10.18 -44.73 -20.17
C LEU A 54 9.28 -45.92 -20.53
N SER A 55 7.97 -45.71 -20.60
CA SER A 55 7.00 -46.77 -20.95
C SER A 55 7.17 -47.30 -22.37
N GLN A 56 7.75 -46.50 -23.28
CA GLN A 56 8.03 -46.91 -24.66
C GLN A 56 9.33 -47.73 -24.76
N GLY A 57 10.28 -47.50 -23.86
CA GLY A 57 11.58 -48.21 -23.83
C GLY A 57 11.58 -49.50 -23.02
N ILE A 58 10.62 -49.69 -22.10
CA ILE A 58 10.58 -50.82 -21.17
C ILE A 58 9.43 -51.77 -21.54
N PRO A 59 9.70 -52.98 -22.04
CA PRO A 59 8.66 -53.95 -22.39
C PRO A 59 7.91 -54.46 -21.14
N LEU A 60 6.65 -54.85 -21.32
CA LEU A 60 5.76 -55.41 -20.28
C LEU A 60 6.36 -56.62 -19.56
N GLU A 61 7.13 -57.43 -20.30
CA GLU A 61 7.71 -58.68 -19.83
C GLU A 61 8.89 -58.47 -18.87
N SER A 62 9.31 -57.21 -18.64
CA SER A 62 10.34 -56.84 -17.66
C SER A 62 9.93 -57.03 -16.19
N GLY A 63 8.79 -57.68 -15.93
CA GLY A 63 8.31 -58.01 -14.60
C GLY A 63 7.80 -56.79 -13.84
N LEU A 64 8.14 -56.69 -12.54
CA LEU A 64 7.64 -55.64 -11.64
C LEU A 64 7.94 -54.23 -12.17
N LEU A 65 9.09 -54.01 -12.80
CA LEU A 65 9.51 -52.68 -13.25
C LEU A 65 8.59 -52.14 -14.36
N GLY A 66 8.22 -52.97 -15.34
CA GLY A 66 7.27 -52.60 -16.39
C GLY A 66 5.86 -52.28 -15.84
N VAL A 67 5.42 -53.03 -14.82
CA VAL A 67 4.14 -52.77 -14.14
C VAL A 67 4.17 -51.44 -13.39
N VAL A 68 5.24 -51.15 -12.65
CA VAL A 68 5.38 -49.88 -11.91
C VAL A 68 5.40 -48.68 -12.86
N VAL A 69 6.19 -48.72 -13.94
CA VAL A 69 6.29 -47.63 -14.92
C VAL A 69 4.92 -47.33 -15.54
N ARG A 70 4.16 -48.36 -15.92
CA ARG A 70 2.79 -48.20 -16.46
C ARG A 70 1.79 -47.72 -15.42
N GLY A 71 1.92 -48.19 -14.18
CA GLY A 71 1.11 -47.70 -13.07
C GLY A 71 1.31 -46.19 -12.87
N LEU A 72 2.56 -45.72 -12.86
CA LEU A 72 2.89 -44.31 -12.71
C LEU A 72 2.46 -43.46 -13.92
N LEU A 73 2.54 -43.99 -15.14
CA LEU A 73 2.03 -43.33 -16.36
C LEU A 73 0.56 -42.92 -16.22
N ILE A 74 -0.27 -43.81 -15.64
CA ILE A 74 -1.71 -43.57 -15.48
C ILE A 74 -1.97 -42.74 -14.23
N LEU A 75 -1.28 -43.05 -13.12
CA LEU A 75 -1.53 -42.42 -11.83
C LEU A 75 -1.14 -40.93 -11.81
N LEU A 76 -0.02 -40.55 -12.41
CA LEU A 76 0.49 -39.18 -12.31
C LEU A 76 -0.43 -38.14 -12.96
N PRO A 77 -0.95 -38.31 -14.19
CA PRO A 77 -1.93 -37.39 -14.76
C PRO A 77 -3.23 -37.32 -13.95
N VAL A 78 -3.72 -38.45 -13.42
CA VAL A 78 -4.93 -38.48 -12.59
C VAL A 78 -4.73 -37.67 -11.31
N LEU A 79 -3.58 -37.84 -10.64
CA LEU A 79 -3.23 -37.04 -9.48
C LEU A 79 -3.07 -35.57 -9.83
N ALA A 80 -2.40 -35.24 -10.95
CA ALA A 80 -2.21 -33.86 -11.40
C ALA A 80 -3.56 -33.16 -11.65
N SER A 81 -4.50 -33.83 -12.33
CA SER A 81 -5.85 -33.32 -12.55
C SER A 81 -6.64 -33.17 -11.26
N GLY A 82 -6.55 -34.14 -10.34
CA GLY A 82 -7.18 -34.05 -9.02
C GLY A 82 -6.65 -32.88 -8.19
N PHE A 83 -5.33 -32.68 -8.18
CA PHE A 83 -4.70 -31.53 -7.52
C PHE A 83 -5.03 -30.20 -8.21
N ALA A 84 -5.14 -30.17 -9.53
CA ALA A 84 -5.55 -28.98 -10.26
C ALA A 84 -7.00 -28.59 -9.94
N ALA A 85 -7.93 -29.55 -9.94
CA ALA A 85 -9.31 -29.33 -9.54
C ALA A 85 -9.42 -28.86 -8.09
N TYR A 86 -8.68 -29.49 -7.17
CA TYR A 86 -8.59 -29.05 -5.78
C TYR A 86 -8.01 -27.63 -5.66
N ALA A 87 -6.91 -27.34 -6.38
CA ALA A 87 -6.28 -26.03 -6.32
C ALA A 87 -7.19 -24.93 -6.87
N SER A 88 -7.92 -25.21 -7.94
CA SER A 88 -8.93 -24.30 -8.50
C SER A 88 -10.04 -24.07 -7.47
N ALA A 89 -10.70 -25.11 -6.97
CA ALA A 89 -11.83 -24.97 -6.04
C ALA A 89 -11.50 -24.21 -4.74
N PHE A 90 -10.26 -24.29 -4.24
CA PHE A 90 -9.86 -23.69 -2.95
C PHE A 90 -8.99 -22.44 -3.06
N TYR A 91 -8.42 -22.13 -4.22
CA TYR A 91 -7.47 -21.01 -4.37
C TYR A 91 -7.71 -20.09 -5.58
N SER A 92 -8.65 -20.40 -6.49
CA SER A 92 -8.94 -19.57 -7.68
C SER A 92 -9.46 -18.17 -7.31
N ASN A 93 -10.22 -18.05 -6.22
CA ASN A 93 -10.88 -16.80 -5.82
C ASN A 93 -9.93 -15.68 -5.41
N GLY A 94 -8.64 -15.97 -5.22
CA GLY A 94 -7.67 -14.96 -4.82
C GLY A 94 -7.87 -14.43 -3.40
N ASP A 95 -8.54 -15.17 -2.51
CA ASP A 95 -8.80 -14.76 -1.11
C ASP A 95 -7.56 -14.25 -0.36
N TRP A 96 -6.39 -14.80 -0.69
CA TRP A 96 -5.11 -14.39 -0.12
C TRP A 96 -4.69 -12.97 -0.56
N LEU A 97 -5.10 -12.54 -1.75
CA LEU A 97 -4.94 -11.17 -2.24
C LEU A 97 -5.90 -10.22 -1.52
N VAL A 98 -7.15 -10.64 -1.31
CA VAL A 98 -8.13 -9.85 -0.54
C VAL A 98 -7.65 -9.69 0.92
N SER A 99 -7.16 -10.76 1.53
CA SER A 99 -6.58 -10.70 2.88
C SER A 99 -5.35 -9.79 2.92
N ARG A 100 -4.49 -9.84 1.89
CA ARG A 100 -3.35 -8.92 1.76
C ARG A 100 -3.80 -7.47 1.64
N ALA A 101 -4.83 -7.20 0.84
CA ALA A 101 -5.40 -5.88 0.65
C ALA A 101 -5.83 -5.30 1.99
N GLY A 102 -6.66 -6.04 2.73
CA GLY A 102 -7.13 -5.62 4.05
C GLY A 102 -6.01 -5.44 5.07
N ALA A 103 -4.96 -6.28 5.04
CA ALA A 103 -3.81 -6.11 5.92
C ALA A 103 -3.09 -4.77 5.66
N GLU A 104 -2.73 -4.49 4.41
CA GLU A 104 -2.04 -3.24 4.06
C GLU A 104 -2.93 -2.01 4.29
N GLU A 105 -4.24 -2.13 4.10
CA GLU A 105 -5.21 -1.08 4.40
C GLU A 105 -5.22 -0.77 5.91
N ILE A 106 -5.36 -1.80 6.76
CA ILE A 106 -5.29 -1.61 8.22
C ILE A 106 -3.95 -0.98 8.63
N LEU A 107 -2.85 -1.42 8.02
CA LEU A 107 -1.53 -0.89 8.32
C LEU A 107 -1.44 0.61 7.99
N LYS A 108 -1.96 1.03 6.83
CA LYS A 108 -2.11 2.44 6.45
C LYS A 108 -2.90 3.21 7.51
N GLU A 109 -4.05 2.69 7.97
CA GLU A 109 -4.87 3.38 8.97
C GLU A 109 -4.21 3.42 10.36
N ILE A 110 -3.42 2.41 10.74
CA ILE A 110 -2.62 2.43 11.97
C ILE A 110 -1.60 3.57 11.91
N TYR A 111 -0.89 3.72 10.80
CA TYR A 111 0.09 4.79 10.64
C TYR A 111 -0.59 6.16 10.59
N ALA A 112 -1.72 6.32 9.89
CA ALA A 112 -2.50 7.56 9.88
C ALA A 112 -3.00 7.94 11.28
N TYR A 113 -3.50 6.97 12.05
CA TYR A 113 -3.92 7.17 13.45
C TYR A 113 -2.79 7.70 14.33
N ARG A 114 -1.59 7.14 14.15
CA ARG A 114 -0.40 7.45 14.97
C ARG A 114 0.36 8.68 14.50
N THR A 115 -0.02 9.31 13.39
CA THR A 115 0.68 10.46 12.78
C THR A 115 -0.26 11.65 12.62
N ILE A 116 -1.12 11.61 11.61
CA ILE A 116 -1.95 12.74 11.19
C ILE A 116 -3.07 13.00 12.19
N LEU A 117 -3.62 11.93 12.78
CA LEU A 117 -4.77 12.05 13.69
C LEU A 117 -4.36 12.20 15.16
N GLN A 118 -3.08 12.49 15.46
CA GLN A 118 -2.58 12.61 16.84
C GLN A 118 -3.40 13.61 17.67
N ASN A 119 -3.68 14.78 17.09
CA ASN A 119 -4.36 15.89 17.76
C ASN A 119 -5.90 15.79 17.66
N SER A 120 -6.43 14.81 16.92
CA SER A 120 -7.88 14.67 16.75
C SER A 120 -8.53 13.94 17.92
N SER A 121 -9.46 14.59 18.61
CA SER A 121 -10.27 13.99 19.69
C SER A 121 -11.09 12.77 19.24
N ASN A 122 -11.45 12.72 17.95
CA ASN A 122 -12.25 11.65 17.35
C ASN A 122 -11.42 10.50 16.74
N ARG A 123 -10.09 10.52 16.87
CA ARG A 123 -9.19 9.53 16.24
C ARG A 123 -9.56 8.08 16.54
N ARG A 124 -10.00 7.79 17.77
CA ARG A 124 -10.43 6.43 18.18
C ARG A 124 -11.66 5.97 17.40
N ALA A 125 -12.69 6.81 17.35
CA ALA A 125 -13.93 6.50 16.65
C ALA A 125 -13.70 6.35 15.14
N TRP A 126 -12.78 7.15 14.59
CA TRP A 126 -12.34 7.04 13.20
C TRP A 126 -11.71 5.67 12.91
N LEU A 127 -10.74 5.24 13.71
CA LEU A 127 -10.06 3.95 13.50
C LEU A 127 -11.03 2.79 13.67
N GLU A 128 -11.91 2.83 14.67
CA GLU A 128 -12.95 1.81 14.89
C GLU A 128 -13.87 1.68 13.66
N LYS A 129 -14.41 2.80 13.17
CA LYS A 129 -15.25 2.83 11.98
C LYS A 129 -14.51 2.22 10.79
N ARG A 130 -13.23 2.58 10.63
CA ARG A 130 -12.42 2.15 9.50
C ARG A 130 -12.09 0.66 9.54
N LEU A 131 -11.74 0.12 10.71
CA LEU A 131 -11.55 -1.32 10.88
C LEU A 131 -12.82 -2.11 10.52
N VAL A 132 -14.00 -1.61 10.88
CA VAL A 132 -15.28 -2.25 10.51
C VAL A 132 -15.52 -2.21 9.00
N GLU A 133 -15.23 -1.08 8.35
CA GLU A 133 -15.34 -0.95 6.89
C GLU A 133 -14.41 -1.93 6.17
N ILE A 134 -13.14 -1.99 6.57
CA ILE A 134 -12.15 -2.90 5.99
C ILE A 134 -12.56 -4.36 6.21
N GLN A 135 -12.98 -4.72 7.42
CA GLN A 135 -13.40 -6.09 7.71
C GLN A 135 -14.62 -6.50 6.88
N ARG A 136 -15.58 -5.59 6.65
CA ARG A 136 -16.73 -5.84 5.77
C ARG A 136 -16.31 -5.99 4.32
N SER A 137 -15.38 -5.16 3.83
CA SER A 137 -14.86 -5.26 2.47
C SER A 137 -14.12 -6.59 2.26
N VAL A 138 -13.26 -7.00 3.20
CA VAL A 138 -12.59 -8.30 3.18
C VAL A 138 -13.59 -9.45 3.21
N TYR A 139 -14.59 -9.41 4.10
CA TYR A 139 -15.62 -10.45 4.18
C TYR A 139 -16.38 -10.62 2.86
N ARG A 140 -16.78 -9.51 2.23
CA ARG A 140 -17.41 -9.50 0.90
C ARG A 140 -16.47 -10.02 -0.18
N GLY A 141 -15.20 -9.61 -0.14
CA GLY A 141 -14.18 -10.03 -1.10
C GLY A 141 -13.84 -11.52 -1.00
N MET A 142 -13.99 -12.13 0.17
CA MET A 142 -13.83 -13.57 0.40
C MET A 142 -15.14 -14.35 0.24
N ASN A 143 -16.11 -13.80 -0.52
CA ASN A 143 -17.40 -14.43 -0.82
C ASN A 143 -18.21 -14.87 0.42
N GLY A 144 -18.01 -14.19 1.56
CA GLY A 144 -18.68 -14.48 2.81
C GLY A 144 -18.04 -15.57 3.67
N GLU A 145 -16.91 -16.14 3.27
CA GLU A 145 -16.20 -17.16 4.05
C GLU A 145 -14.93 -16.59 4.70
N LEU A 146 -15.05 -16.13 5.94
CA LEU A 146 -13.93 -15.54 6.69
C LEU A 146 -13.45 -16.49 7.80
N THR A 147 -12.68 -17.51 7.43
CA THR A 147 -12.06 -18.43 8.37
C THR A 147 -10.71 -17.88 8.84
N MET A 148 -10.70 -17.19 9.98
CA MET A 148 -9.47 -16.69 10.61
C MET A 148 -9.10 -17.47 11.86
N ASP A 149 -7.89 -18.03 11.86
CA ASP A 149 -7.28 -18.54 13.09
C ASP A 149 -6.93 -17.37 14.02
N ALA A 150 -7.05 -17.56 15.33
CA ALA A 150 -6.55 -16.59 16.30
C ALA A 150 -5.03 -16.43 16.14
N TYR A 151 -4.57 -15.18 16.03
CA TYR A 151 -3.14 -14.88 15.98
C TYR A 151 -2.50 -15.13 17.33
N LYS A 152 -1.38 -15.87 17.33
CA LYS A 152 -0.66 -16.29 18.56
C LYS A 152 0.74 -15.68 18.69
N GLY A 153 1.10 -14.76 17.79
CA GLY A 153 2.41 -14.10 17.79
C GLY A 153 2.44 -12.82 18.62
N GLN A 154 3.59 -12.17 18.62
CA GLN A 154 3.76 -10.85 19.23
C GLN A 154 3.09 -9.76 18.40
N LEU A 155 2.55 -8.74 19.09
CA LEU A 155 2.01 -7.54 18.50
C LEU A 155 2.94 -6.35 18.83
N PRO A 156 3.24 -5.47 17.86
CA PRO A 156 3.03 -5.61 16.41
C PRO A 156 3.79 -6.80 15.82
N PRO A 157 3.31 -7.38 14.69
CA PRO A 157 4.09 -8.38 13.97
C PRO A 157 5.44 -7.80 13.54
N HIS A 158 6.50 -8.60 13.68
CA HIS A 158 7.88 -8.22 13.34
C HIS A 158 8.54 -7.17 14.23
N TYR A 159 7.93 -6.79 15.36
CA TYR A 159 8.63 -6.02 16.39
C TYR A 159 9.81 -6.82 16.94
N ASN A 160 10.98 -6.20 16.98
CA ASN A 160 12.19 -6.76 17.58
C ASN A 160 12.68 -5.82 18.69
N PRO A 161 12.55 -6.21 19.97
CA PRO A 161 12.96 -5.37 21.10
C PRO A 161 14.48 -5.12 21.14
N GLU A 162 15.27 -5.95 20.47
CA GLU A 162 16.73 -5.79 20.41
C GLU A 162 17.17 -4.78 19.34
N ASN A 163 16.28 -4.38 18.44
CA ASN A 163 16.59 -3.42 17.37
C ASN A 163 15.98 -2.04 17.70
N PRO A 164 16.81 -1.02 18.00
CA PRO A 164 16.33 0.35 18.26
C PRO A 164 15.59 0.99 17.09
N ALA A 165 15.76 0.47 15.87
CA ALA A 165 15.02 0.89 14.69
C ALA A 165 13.69 0.13 14.50
N SER A 166 13.29 -0.71 15.46
CA SER A 166 12.02 -1.43 15.42
C SER A 166 10.91 -0.63 16.09
N ASP A 167 9.82 -0.47 15.35
CA ASP A 167 8.63 0.24 15.82
C ASP A 167 7.87 -0.58 16.87
N TRP A 168 7.72 -0.03 18.08
CA TRP A 168 6.93 -0.63 19.14
C TRP A 168 5.42 -0.59 18.86
N GLY A 169 4.95 0.30 17.99
CA GLY A 169 3.62 0.24 17.37
C GLY A 169 2.45 0.83 18.16
N PHE A 170 2.62 1.16 19.44
CA PHE A 170 1.51 1.59 20.33
C PHE A 170 1.52 3.07 20.72
N HIS A 171 2.56 3.81 20.35
CA HIS A 171 2.69 5.24 20.63
C HIS A 171 2.51 6.06 19.35
N ASP A 172 2.14 7.32 19.54
CA ASP A 172 2.14 8.34 18.50
C ASP A 172 3.58 8.58 18.03
N ILE A 173 3.79 8.78 16.73
CA ILE A 173 5.12 8.85 16.12
C ILE A 173 5.37 10.20 15.46
N THR A 174 6.58 10.73 15.66
CA THR A 174 7.05 11.96 15.04
C THR A 174 7.43 11.77 13.57
N GLY A 175 7.73 12.86 12.87
CA GLY A 175 8.18 12.81 11.46
C GLY A 175 9.41 11.95 11.24
N ASP A 176 10.45 12.11 12.07
CA ASP A 176 11.68 11.32 11.92
C ASP A 176 11.48 9.85 12.31
N GLU A 177 10.60 9.56 13.26
CA GLU A 177 10.22 8.19 13.60
C GLU A 177 9.43 7.53 12.47
N TYR A 178 8.46 8.23 11.87
CA TYR A 178 7.74 7.74 10.70
C TYR A 178 8.69 7.49 9.52
N PHE A 179 9.59 8.45 9.25
CA PHE A 179 10.60 8.34 8.21
C PHE A 179 11.42 7.05 8.38
N ARG A 180 11.91 6.77 9.59
CA ARG A 180 12.71 5.57 9.87
C ARG A 180 11.88 4.29 9.85
N PHE A 181 10.78 4.27 10.59
CA PHE A 181 10.00 3.05 10.83
C PHE A 181 9.19 2.61 9.62
N ARG A 182 8.71 3.56 8.81
CA ARG A 182 7.81 3.28 7.70
C ARG A 182 8.47 3.52 6.36
N LEU A 183 8.93 4.74 6.08
CA LEU A 183 9.41 5.11 4.75
C LEU A 183 10.74 4.40 4.39
N GLU A 184 11.76 4.53 5.24
CA GLU A 184 13.09 3.94 5.01
C GLU A 184 13.02 2.41 5.02
N GLN A 185 12.27 1.83 5.97
CA GLN A 185 12.06 0.39 6.04
C GLN A 185 11.41 -0.15 4.76
N GLN A 186 10.36 0.52 4.25
CA GLN A 186 9.67 0.11 3.03
C GLN A 186 10.55 0.31 1.79
N LEU A 187 11.31 1.39 1.70
CA LEU A 187 12.26 1.63 0.61
C LEU A 187 13.34 0.54 0.55
N ASN A 188 13.91 0.17 1.70
CA ASN A 188 14.90 -0.89 1.80
C ASN A 188 14.30 -2.24 1.41
N TRP A 189 13.13 -2.58 1.93
CA TRP A 189 12.43 -3.81 1.58
C TRP A 189 12.14 -3.90 0.08
N HIS A 190 11.63 -2.83 -0.53
CA HIS A 190 11.33 -2.81 -1.97
C HIS A 190 12.60 -2.90 -2.82
N SER A 191 13.67 -2.20 -2.43
CA SER A 191 14.97 -2.26 -3.12
C SER A 191 15.52 -3.69 -3.15
N ASP A 192 15.49 -4.37 -2.01
CA ASP A 192 15.87 -5.77 -1.87
C ASP A 192 15.02 -6.71 -2.72
N ARG A 193 13.70 -6.47 -2.73
CA ARG A 193 12.73 -7.29 -3.46
C ARG A 193 12.87 -7.14 -4.97
N VAL A 194 13.13 -5.94 -5.50
CA VAL A 194 13.39 -5.73 -6.93
C VAL A 194 14.54 -6.62 -7.39
N VAL A 195 15.68 -6.57 -6.70
CA VAL A 195 16.87 -7.35 -7.07
C VAL A 195 16.60 -8.85 -7.00
N LYS A 196 15.97 -9.31 -5.91
CA LYS A 196 15.63 -10.73 -5.73
C LYS A 196 14.68 -11.23 -6.84
N ARG A 197 13.66 -10.45 -7.20
CA ARG A 197 12.69 -10.80 -8.26
C ARG A 197 13.28 -10.73 -9.66
N GLN A 198 14.14 -9.76 -9.92
CA GLN A 198 14.84 -9.66 -11.20
C GLN A 198 15.80 -10.83 -11.41
N ASN A 199 16.51 -11.25 -10.36
CA ASN A 199 17.36 -12.44 -10.40
C ASN A 199 16.55 -13.73 -10.61
N GLU A 200 15.37 -13.84 -9.97
CA GLU A 200 14.44 -14.95 -10.21
C GLU A 200 13.99 -15.01 -11.67
N ARG A 201 13.61 -13.86 -12.26
CA ARG A 201 13.26 -13.75 -13.69
C ARG A 201 14.41 -14.18 -14.59
N LYS A 202 15.62 -13.65 -14.38
CA LYS A 202 16.81 -14.00 -15.19
C LYS A 202 17.11 -15.50 -15.13
N ARG A 203 17.01 -16.10 -13.95
CA ARG A 203 17.20 -17.54 -13.76
C ARG A 203 16.16 -18.35 -14.53
N LEU A 204 14.88 -17.99 -14.46
CA LEU A 204 13.82 -18.68 -15.20
C LEU A 204 13.99 -18.54 -16.72
N GLN A 205 14.32 -17.34 -17.21
CA GLN A 205 14.61 -17.13 -18.64
C GLN A 205 15.79 -17.99 -19.11
N ALA A 206 16.87 -18.06 -18.32
CA ALA A 206 17.99 -18.94 -18.62
C ALA A 206 17.57 -20.41 -18.65
N LEU A 207 16.76 -20.86 -17.69
CA LEU A 207 16.25 -22.24 -17.66
C LEU A 207 15.38 -22.57 -18.88
N ILE A 208 14.50 -21.65 -19.31
CA ILE A 208 13.66 -21.79 -20.51
C ILE A 208 14.53 -21.92 -21.77
N LEU A 209 15.55 -21.07 -21.91
CA LEU A 209 16.47 -21.12 -23.05
C LEU A 209 17.30 -22.40 -23.06
N ILE A 210 17.79 -22.84 -21.90
CA ILE A 210 18.55 -24.09 -21.76
C ILE A 210 17.64 -25.28 -22.11
N SER A 211 16.43 -25.38 -21.57
CA SER A 211 15.51 -26.48 -21.87
C SER A 211 15.03 -26.46 -23.33
N GLY A 212 14.84 -25.28 -23.92
CA GLY A 212 14.58 -25.16 -25.36
C GLY A 212 15.75 -25.64 -26.22
N GLY A 213 16.98 -25.18 -25.92
CA GLY A 213 18.19 -25.56 -26.64
C GLY A 213 18.54 -27.05 -26.50
N VAL A 214 18.37 -27.62 -25.31
CA VAL A 214 18.52 -29.07 -25.07
C VAL A 214 17.51 -29.86 -25.91
N GLY A 215 16.28 -29.36 -26.07
CA GLY A 215 15.27 -29.99 -26.94
C GLY A 215 15.71 -30.07 -28.40
N VAL A 216 16.29 -28.99 -28.94
CA VAL A 216 16.82 -28.96 -30.31
C VAL A 216 17.98 -29.95 -30.48
N PHE A 217 18.91 -29.98 -29.51
CA PHE A 217 20.02 -30.93 -29.53
C PHE A 217 19.55 -32.40 -29.45
N LEU A 218 18.60 -32.69 -28.55
CA LEU A 218 18.04 -34.03 -28.39
C LEU A 218 17.28 -34.48 -29.65
N ALA A 219 16.66 -33.58 -30.41
CA ALA A 219 15.95 -33.94 -31.63
C ALA A 219 16.86 -34.62 -32.68
N ALA A 220 18.16 -34.32 -32.68
CA ALA A 220 19.12 -34.91 -33.60
C ALA A 220 19.64 -36.29 -33.16
N ILE A 221 19.68 -36.58 -31.85
CA ILE A 221 20.37 -37.76 -31.30
C ILE A 221 19.41 -38.73 -30.61
N LEU A 222 18.44 -38.21 -29.87
CA LEU A 222 17.49 -38.95 -29.05
C LEU A 222 16.08 -38.34 -29.18
N PRO A 223 15.40 -38.51 -30.33
CA PRO A 223 14.15 -37.80 -30.64
C PRO A 223 13.05 -38.01 -29.59
N LEU A 224 13.01 -39.18 -28.95
CA LEU A 224 12.05 -39.50 -27.90
C LEU A 224 12.17 -38.58 -26.66
N TRP A 225 13.39 -38.10 -26.34
CA TRP A 225 13.65 -37.27 -25.15
C TRP A 225 13.31 -35.79 -25.35
N VAL A 226 13.02 -35.37 -26.58
CA VAL A 226 12.59 -33.99 -26.90
C VAL A 226 11.33 -33.61 -26.10
N ALA A 227 10.39 -34.54 -25.95
CA ALA A 227 9.17 -34.31 -25.19
C ALA A 227 9.44 -33.95 -23.72
N LEU A 228 10.46 -34.55 -23.10
CA LEU A 228 10.85 -34.23 -21.73
C LEU A 228 11.37 -32.79 -21.64
N SER A 229 12.23 -32.38 -22.57
CA SER A 229 12.74 -31.02 -22.65
C SER A 229 11.61 -29.99 -22.84
N ALA A 230 10.65 -30.30 -23.71
CA ALA A 230 9.46 -29.47 -23.94
C ALA A 230 8.60 -29.34 -22.67
N SER A 231 8.44 -30.41 -21.90
CA SER A 231 7.69 -30.38 -20.63
C SER A 231 8.33 -29.48 -19.58
N PHE A 232 9.67 -29.48 -19.47
CA PHE A 232 10.39 -28.55 -18.60
C PHE A 232 10.21 -27.10 -19.05
N THR A 233 10.33 -26.83 -20.36
CA THR A 233 10.09 -25.50 -20.92
C THR A 233 8.69 -24.99 -20.60
N ALA A 234 7.66 -25.83 -20.83
CA ALA A 234 6.27 -25.49 -20.51
C ALA A 234 6.06 -25.24 -19.01
N ALA A 235 6.64 -26.06 -18.15
CA ALA A 235 6.57 -25.88 -16.70
C ALA A 235 7.22 -24.56 -16.23
N PHE A 236 8.37 -24.20 -16.81
CA PHE A 236 9.05 -22.94 -16.48
C PHE A 236 8.30 -21.71 -17.02
N ILE A 237 7.73 -21.78 -18.23
CA ILE A 237 6.88 -20.73 -18.79
C ILE A 237 5.64 -20.52 -17.89
N GLY A 238 4.91 -21.59 -17.59
CA GLY A 238 3.74 -21.51 -16.70
C GLY A 238 4.10 -21.00 -15.30
N TRP A 239 5.29 -21.33 -14.78
CA TRP A 239 5.76 -20.76 -13.52
C TRP A 239 6.10 -19.26 -13.62
N GLN A 240 6.66 -18.82 -14.74
CA GLN A 240 6.94 -17.40 -14.99
C GLN A 240 5.65 -16.58 -15.09
N GLU A 241 4.66 -17.08 -15.82
CA GLU A 241 3.33 -16.46 -16.00
C GLU A 241 2.59 -16.36 -14.67
N LEU A 242 2.49 -17.48 -13.92
CA LEU A 242 1.87 -17.52 -12.60
C LEU A 242 2.47 -16.49 -11.63
N ARG A 243 3.77 -16.23 -11.76
CA ARG A 243 4.49 -15.30 -10.89
C ARG A 243 4.43 -13.86 -11.37
N ASN A 244 3.94 -13.63 -12.59
CA ASN A 244 3.86 -12.35 -13.29
C ASN A 244 5.07 -11.45 -13.00
N LEU A 245 6.28 -12.02 -13.13
CA LEU A 245 7.50 -11.38 -12.62
C LEU A 245 7.77 -10.03 -13.29
N ASP A 246 7.31 -9.85 -14.53
CA ASP A 246 7.48 -8.59 -15.27
C ASP A 246 6.65 -7.45 -14.67
N ALA A 247 5.37 -7.69 -14.41
CA ALA A 247 4.52 -6.70 -13.75
C ALA A 247 5.02 -6.40 -12.32
N VAL A 248 5.41 -7.44 -11.57
CA VAL A 248 5.90 -7.30 -10.19
C VAL A 248 7.19 -6.50 -10.12
N VAL A 249 8.18 -6.79 -10.98
CA VAL A 249 9.45 -6.05 -11.02
C VAL A 249 9.22 -4.60 -11.42
N ARG A 250 8.35 -4.33 -12.40
CA ARG A 250 8.00 -2.97 -12.83
C ARG A 250 7.35 -2.17 -11.70
N ASN A 251 6.37 -2.76 -11.02
CA ASN A 251 5.66 -2.13 -9.90
C ASN A 251 6.63 -1.78 -8.75
N TYR A 252 7.45 -2.74 -8.31
CA TYR A 252 8.43 -2.46 -7.25
C TYR A 252 9.50 -1.44 -7.64
N SER A 253 9.89 -1.40 -8.92
CA SER A 253 10.85 -0.39 -9.41
C SER A 253 10.25 1.01 -9.37
N LYS A 254 8.97 1.16 -9.73
CA LYS A 254 8.23 2.42 -9.63
C LYS A 254 8.15 2.88 -8.16
N VAL A 255 7.75 2.01 -7.26
CA VAL A 255 7.68 2.33 -5.82
C VAL A 255 9.03 2.70 -5.23
N ARG A 256 10.09 1.96 -5.57
CA ARG A 256 11.43 2.29 -5.11
C ARG A 256 11.83 3.71 -5.54
N MET A 257 11.49 4.10 -6.78
CA MET A 257 11.75 5.44 -7.29
C MET A 257 10.91 6.49 -6.54
N GLU A 258 9.60 6.29 -6.42
CA GLU A 258 8.70 7.26 -5.77
C GLU A 258 9.02 7.44 -4.27
N LEU A 259 9.26 6.34 -3.55
CA LEU A 259 9.72 6.40 -2.15
C LEU A 259 11.13 6.97 -2.03
N GLY A 260 12.00 6.75 -3.02
CA GLY A 260 13.34 7.34 -3.06
C GLY A 260 13.29 8.86 -3.16
N ILE A 261 12.39 9.41 -3.99
CA ILE A 261 12.18 10.86 -4.10
C ILE A 261 11.75 11.44 -2.74
N LEU A 262 10.81 10.79 -2.04
CA LEU A 262 10.38 11.24 -0.72
C LEU A 262 11.49 11.10 0.33
N TYR A 263 12.29 10.03 0.25
CA TYR A 263 13.43 9.82 1.12
C TYR A 263 14.45 10.95 0.98
N ASP A 264 14.83 11.26 -0.26
CA ASP A 264 15.81 12.29 -0.58
C ASP A 264 15.30 13.69 -0.17
N HIS A 265 14.01 13.97 -0.41
CA HIS A 265 13.36 15.21 0.01
C HIS A 265 13.43 15.39 1.53
N TRP A 266 12.89 14.44 2.31
CA TRP A 266 12.87 14.56 3.78
C TRP A 266 14.27 14.69 4.38
N LYS A 267 15.25 14.00 3.81
CA LYS A 267 16.64 14.04 4.27
C LYS A 267 17.36 15.33 3.89
N SER A 268 16.89 16.04 2.85
CA SER A 268 17.46 17.31 2.41
C SER A 268 16.98 18.52 3.21
N LEU A 269 15.85 18.39 3.93
CA LEU A 269 15.29 19.47 4.72
C LEU A 269 16.10 19.71 6.00
N ASP A 270 16.35 20.98 6.30
CA ASP A 270 16.91 21.41 7.58
C ASP A 270 15.87 21.27 8.71
N GLU A 271 16.31 21.24 9.98
CA GLU A 271 15.40 21.08 11.14
C GLU A 271 14.31 22.16 11.20
N SER A 272 14.59 23.38 10.74
CA SER A 272 13.61 24.47 10.66
C SER A 272 12.59 24.30 9.53
N GLU A 273 12.92 23.52 8.50
CA GLU A 273 12.07 23.28 7.33
C GLU A 273 11.18 22.04 7.51
N LYS A 274 11.50 21.17 8.48
CA LYS A 274 10.68 20.03 8.91
C LYS A 274 9.43 20.48 9.67
N THR A 275 8.58 21.20 8.97
CA THR A 275 7.28 21.64 9.47
C THR A 275 6.31 20.46 9.57
N GLU A 276 5.25 20.63 10.35
CA GLU A 276 4.16 19.65 10.47
C GLU A 276 3.46 19.40 9.11
N THR A 277 3.40 20.42 8.25
CA THR A 277 2.89 20.32 6.89
C THR A 277 3.76 19.40 6.02
N GLU A 278 5.08 19.52 6.09
CA GLU A 278 6.01 18.63 5.37
C GLU A 278 5.91 17.20 5.91
N PHE A 279 5.78 17.05 7.24
CA PHE A 279 5.55 15.75 7.86
C PHE A 279 4.27 15.08 7.33
N PHE A 280 3.13 15.77 7.35
CA PHE A 280 1.87 15.23 6.84
C PHE A 280 1.93 14.93 5.34
N THR A 281 2.62 15.77 4.56
CA THR A 281 2.83 15.56 3.14
C THR A 281 3.65 14.29 2.88
N MET A 282 4.72 14.06 3.66
CA MET A 282 5.51 12.84 3.58
C MET A 282 4.67 11.60 3.92
N VAL A 283 3.92 11.62 5.03
CA VAL A 283 3.07 10.48 5.45
C VAL A 283 2.04 10.17 4.37
N LYS A 284 1.31 11.20 3.90
CA LYS A 284 0.28 11.05 2.87
C LYS A 284 0.84 10.45 1.59
N SER A 285 1.95 11.01 1.11
CA SER A 285 2.55 10.57 -0.14
C SER A 285 3.06 9.14 -0.03
N THR A 286 3.69 8.80 1.09
CA THR A 286 4.20 7.45 1.36
C THR A 286 3.07 6.43 1.41
N GLU A 287 2.03 6.66 2.21
CA GLU A 287 0.92 5.70 2.30
C GLU A 287 0.12 5.59 0.99
N ASN A 288 0.02 6.67 0.21
CA ASN A 288 -0.62 6.63 -1.10
C ASN A 288 0.19 5.83 -2.12
N ILE A 289 1.51 5.98 -2.14
CA ILE A 289 2.41 5.17 -2.99
C ILE A 289 2.29 3.69 -2.62
N LEU A 290 2.40 3.37 -1.32
CA LEU A 290 2.30 1.98 -0.84
C LEU A 290 0.93 1.36 -1.11
N TRP A 291 -0.15 2.14 -0.94
CA TRP A 291 -1.50 1.66 -1.24
C TRP A 291 -1.72 1.44 -2.73
N SER A 292 -1.35 2.41 -3.57
CA SER A 292 -1.45 2.31 -5.03
C SER A 292 -0.68 1.09 -5.55
N GLN A 293 0.53 0.87 -5.04
CA GLN A 293 1.34 -0.31 -5.31
C GLN A 293 0.62 -1.61 -5.00
N ASN A 294 0.01 -1.69 -3.81
CA ASN A 294 -0.68 -2.90 -3.37
C ASN A 294 -1.89 -3.19 -4.28
N VAL A 295 -2.65 -2.16 -4.66
CA VAL A 295 -3.75 -2.27 -5.61
C VAL A 295 -3.27 -2.72 -6.99
N GLU A 296 -2.19 -2.11 -7.52
CA GLU A 296 -1.58 -2.52 -8.79
C GLU A 296 -1.09 -3.98 -8.75
N TYR A 297 -0.47 -4.41 -7.64
CA TYR A 297 0.00 -5.78 -7.46
C TYR A 297 -1.16 -6.78 -7.43
N ILE A 298 -2.23 -6.46 -6.71
CA ILE A 298 -3.42 -7.32 -6.64
C ILE A 298 -4.04 -7.47 -8.04
N LYS A 299 -4.24 -6.37 -8.77
CA LYS A 299 -4.76 -6.40 -10.14
C LYS A 299 -3.91 -7.27 -11.06
N ALA A 300 -2.59 -7.07 -11.04
CA ALA A 300 -1.67 -7.83 -11.89
C ALA A 300 -1.65 -9.33 -11.56
N MET A 301 -1.81 -9.69 -10.28
CA MET A 301 -1.88 -11.09 -9.87
C MET A 301 -3.22 -11.72 -10.23
N GLN A 302 -4.32 -10.98 -10.15
CA GLN A 302 -5.61 -11.48 -10.60
C GLN A 302 -5.67 -11.71 -12.10
N GLU A 303 -5.12 -10.79 -12.89
CA GLU A 303 -5.04 -10.93 -14.33
C GLU A 303 -4.24 -12.18 -14.69
N ALA A 304 -3.09 -12.40 -14.02
CA ALA A 304 -2.30 -13.61 -14.18
C ALA A 304 -3.06 -14.88 -13.75
N LEU A 305 -3.84 -14.83 -12.67
CA LEU A 305 -4.68 -15.96 -12.25
C LEU A 305 -5.78 -16.25 -13.28
N LYS A 306 -6.48 -15.22 -13.78
CA LYS A 306 -7.54 -15.33 -14.79
C LYS A 306 -7.02 -15.85 -16.13
N GLU A 307 -5.81 -15.48 -16.52
CA GLU A 307 -5.17 -15.97 -17.74
C GLU A 307 -4.66 -17.41 -17.57
N SER A 308 -4.26 -17.80 -16.36
CA SER A 308 -3.73 -19.14 -16.05
C SER A 308 -4.81 -20.20 -15.76
N ASP A 309 -5.98 -19.79 -15.28
CA ASP A 309 -7.14 -20.67 -15.08
C ASP A 309 -8.05 -20.54 -16.31
N LEU A 310 -8.15 -21.60 -17.10
CA LEU A 310 -8.93 -21.69 -18.34
C LEU A 310 -10.47 -21.64 -18.12
N ASP A 311 -10.99 -20.78 -17.24
CA ASP A 311 -12.38 -20.29 -17.26
C ASP A 311 -12.61 -19.14 -16.26
N GLU A 312 -13.58 -18.29 -16.62
CA GLU A 312 -13.89 -16.97 -16.07
C GLU A 312 -14.32 -16.95 -14.59
N GLU A 313 -13.63 -16.18 -13.75
CA GLU A 313 -14.26 -15.51 -12.60
C GLU A 313 -13.42 -14.31 -12.13
N ALA A 314 -13.72 -13.10 -12.62
CA ALA A 314 -13.03 -11.86 -12.24
C ALA A 314 -13.98 -10.68 -12.02
N GLY A 315 -15.07 -10.91 -11.28
CA GLY A 315 -16.06 -9.88 -10.96
C GLY A 315 -15.88 -9.17 -9.61
N LEU A 316 -15.14 -9.75 -8.66
CA LEU A 316 -15.28 -9.38 -7.23
C LEU A 316 -14.32 -8.27 -6.75
N ILE A 317 -13.15 -8.10 -7.36
CA ILE A 317 -12.14 -7.13 -6.86
C ILE A 317 -12.25 -5.74 -7.49
N ASN A 318 -12.87 -5.59 -8.67
CA ASN A 318 -13.19 -4.25 -9.21
C ASN A 318 -14.02 -3.40 -8.23
N ARG A 319 -14.77 -4.04 -7.33
CA ARG A 319 -15.53 -3.38 -6.27
C ARG A 319 -14.67 -3.03 -5.04
N VAL A 320 -13.76 -3.90 -4.62
CA VAL A 320 -12.77 -3.59 -3.56
C VAL A 320 -11.87 -2.43 -4.01
N ILE A 321 -11.47 -2.40 -5.29
CA ILE A 321 -10.73 -1.29 -5.90
C ILE A 321 -11.56 0.01 -5.93
N LYS A 322 -12.88 -0.08 -6.14
CA LYS A 322 -13.79 1.07 -6.09
C LYS A 322 -13.96 1.59 -4.65
N GLU A 323 -14.23 0.72 -3.69
CA GLU A 323 -14.31 1.05 -2.26
C GLU A 323 -12.98 1.63 -1.73
N ALA A 324 -11.85 1.13 -2.25
CA ALA A 324 -10.50 1.64 -1.96
C ALA A 324 -10.24 3.05 -2.50
N ARG A 325 -10.79 3.38 -3.68
CA ARG A 325 -10.70 4.74 -4.25
C ARG A 325 -11.55 5.73 -3.47
N GLU A 326 -12.74 5.29 -3.04
CA GLU A 326 -13.62 6.06 -2.15
C GLU A 326 -13.05 6.22 -0.73
N SER A 327 -12.21 5.29 -0.26
CA SER A 327 -11.43 5.46 0.98
C SER A 327 -10.36 6.54 0.83
N ASP A 328 -9.67 6.59 -0.29
CA ASP A 328 -8.55 7.51 -0.50
C ASP A 328 -9.04 8.96 -0.58
N GLU A 329 -10.20 9.17 -1.20
CA GLU A 329 -10.92 10.46 -1.22
C GLU A 329 -11.36 10.89 0.19
N ARG A 330 -11.81 9.94 1.03
CA ARG A 330 -12.22 10.22 2.42
C ARG A 330 -11.05 10.45 3.37
N LEU A 331 -9.95 9.73 3.22
CA LEU A 331 -8.72 10.02 3.95
C LEU A 331 -8.27 11.44 3.60
N LYS A 332 -8.24 11.78 2.31
CA LYS A 332 -7.91 13.12 1.85
C LYS A 332 -8.78 14.20 2.52
N GLN A 333 -10.10 13.99 2.60
CA GLN A 333 -11.02 14.89 3.32
C GLN A 333 -10.70 14.97 4.82
N SER A 334 -10.56 13.84 5.51
CA SER A 334 -10.26 13.86 6.96
C SER A 334 -8.90 14.48 7.29
N MET A 335 -7.94 14.41 6.37
CA MET A 335 -6.65 15.07 6.50
C MET A 335 -6.77 16.57 6.21
N GLU A 336 -7.57 16.98 5.22
CA GLU A 336 -7.89 18.39 4.98
C GLU A 336 -8.59 19.00 6.20
N ASP A 337 -9.57 18.31 6.77
CA ASP A 337 -10.27 18.71 7.99
C ASP A 337 -9.30 18.78 9.19
N ALA A 338 -8.42 17.79 9.38
CA ALA A 338 -7.43 17.81 10.45
C ALA A 338 -6.41 18.96 10.32
N VAL A 339 -5.97 19.26 9.09
CA VAL A 339 -5.08 20.40 8.80
C VAL A 339 -5.82 21.72 9.05
N VAL A 340 -7.09 21.83 8.66
CA VAL A 340 -7.92 23.02 8.91
C VAL A 340 -8.17 23.22 10.39
N ASP A 341 -8.53 22.17 11.13
CA ASP A 341 -8.75 22.22 12.58
C ASP A 341 -7.48 22.60 13.31
N PHE A 342 -6.34 22.00 12.97
CA PHE A 342 -5.04 22.38 13.52
C PHE A 342 -4.65 23.83 13.19
N THR A 343 -4.88 24.26 11.94
CA THR A 343 -4.61 25.65 11.51
C THR A 343 -5.50 26.62 12.27
N ARG A 344 -6.76 26.27 12.52
CA ARG A 344 -7.72 27.07 13.29
C ARG A 344 -7.34 27.14 14.77
N GLU A 345 -6.89 26.04 15.35
CA GLU A 345 -6.42 25.95 16.74
C GLU A 345 -5.15 26.78 16.95
N ARG A 346 -4.16 26.65 16.04
CA ARG A 346 -2.94 27.47 16.06
C ARG A 346 -3.21 28.94 15.77
N LEU A 347 -4.13 29.28 14.87
CA LEU A 347 -4.55 30.67 14.66
C LEU A 347 -5.27 31.23 15.88
N GLY A 348 -6.08 30.43 16.57
CA GLY A 348 -6.75 30.82 17.81
C GLY A 348 -5.78 31.05 18.97
N GLU A 349 -4.83 30.13 19.20
CA GLU A 349 -3.77 30.30 20.22
C GLU A 349 -2.82 31.46 19.87
N SER A 350 -2.48 31.62 18.59
CA SER A 350 -1.60 32.69 18.12
C SER A 350 -2.30 34.05 18.16
N GLU A 351 -3.62 34.16 17.96
CA GLU A 351 -4.35 35.43 18.08
C GLU A 351 -4.29 35.99 19.51
N GLU A 352 -4.53 35.19 20.55
CA GLU A 352 -4.49 35.64 21.95
C GLU A 352 -3.06 35.96 22.41
N THR A 353 -2.11 35.10 22.06
CA THR A 353 -0.70 35.29 22.47
C THR A 353 -0.03 36.43 21.71
N LEU A 354 -0.32 36.60 20.41
CA LEU A 354 0.19 37.73 19.63
C LEU A 354 -0.47 39.03 20.08
N THR A 355 -1.77 39.08 20.33
CA THR A 355 -2.39 40.34 20.80
C THR A 355 -1.86 40.75 22.17
N GLU A 356 -1.69 39.84 23.13
CA GLU A 356 -1.11 40.20 24.43
C GLU A 356 0.36 40.61 24.32
N THR A 357 1.18 39.87 23.56
CA THR A 357 2.61 40.19 23.42
C THR A 357 2.82 41.50 22.65
N PHE A 358 1.99 41.75 21.63
CA PHE A 358 2.05 42.96 20.81
C PHE A 358 1.48 44.17 21.56
N VAL A 359 0.41 44.02 22.35
CA VAL A 359 -0.11 45.09 23.24
C VAL A 359 0.90 45.41 24.34
N THR A 360 1.57 44.40 24.91
CA THR A 360 2.60 44.60 25.94
C THR A 360 3.83 45.30 25.36
N ALA A 361 4.28 44.88 24.17
CA ALA A 361 5.37 45.53 23.45
C ALA A 361 5.02 46.97 23.04
N LEU A 362 3.81 47.20 22.52
CA LEU A 362 3.31 48.53 22.15
C LEU A 362 3.17 49.45 23.37
N ASN A 363 2.69 48.94 24.50
CA ASN A 363 2.60 49.71 25.74
C ASN A 363 3.99 50.06 26.29
N SER A 364 4.96 49.13 26.23
CA SER A 364 6.35 49.43 26.60
C SER A 364 7.00 50.45 25.65
N LEU A 365 6.73 50.38 24.35
CA LEU A 365 7.22 51.33 23.34
C LEU A 365 6.57 52.71 23.47
N ALA A 366 5.29 52.77 23.85
CA ALA A 366 4.56 54.01 24.09
C ALA A 366 5.00 54.71 25.39
N GLU A 367 5.46 53.95 26.38
CA GLU A 367 5.98 54.47 27.64
C GLU A 367 7.45 54.96 27.50
N GLU A 368 8.21 54.38 26.57
CA GLU A 368 9.63 54.72 26.32
C GLU A 368 9.84 55.81 25.25
N ALA A 369 8.82 56.13 24.44
CA ALA A 369 8.90 57.14 23.39
C ALA A 369 8.14 58.44 23.76
N SER A 370 8.78 59.33 24.52
CA SER A 370 8.25 60.66 24.88
C SER A 370 8.36 61.70 23.74
N SER A 371 7.83 61.40 22.56
CA SER A 371 7.78 62.35 21.43
C SER A 371 6.45 62.27 20.69
N ASP A 372 5.76 63.41 20.60
CA ASP A 372 4.43 63.57 20.00
C ASP A 372 4.34 63.04 18.55
N LEU A 373 5.46 62.99 17.83
CA LEU A 373 5.53 62.48 16.45
C LEU A 373 5.41 60.95 16.38
N VAL A 374 5.95 60.24 17.38
CA VAL A 374 5.96 58.77 17.42
C VAL A 374 4.59 58.22 17.83
N GLN A 375 3.86 58.94 18.69
CA GLN A 375 2.48 58.59 19.05
C GLN A 375 1.51 58.72 17.87
N ALA A 376 1.72 59.72 17.00
CA ALA A 376 0.91 59.90 15.79
C ALA A 376 1.14 58.78 14.76
N GLU A 377 2.38 58.32 14.58
CA GLU A 377 2.68 57.18 13.69
C GLU A 377 2.22 55.84 14.27
N LEU A 378 2.32 55.64 15.59
CA LEU A 378 1.78 54.45 16.28
C LEU A 378 0.25 54.35 16.14
N ALA A 379 -0.47 55.47 16.30
CA ALA A 379 -1.92 55.50 16.10
C ALA A 379 -2.32 55.23 14.64
N ALA A 380 -1.53 55.73 13.68
CA ALA A 380 -1.74 55.45 12.26
C ALA A 380 -1.46 53.98 11.91
N MET A 381 -0.42 53.38 12.50
CA MET A 381 -0.07 51.98 12.31
C MET A 381 -1.10 51.05 12.97
N GLN A 382 -1.59 51.37 14.17
CA GLN A 382 -2.66 50.64 14.85
C GLN A 382 -3.97 50.66 14.04
N LYS A 383 -4.30 51.81 13.44
CA LYS A 383 -5.47 51.96 12.56
C LYS A 383 -5.33 51.16 11.26
N SER A 384 -4.15 51.20 10.63
CA SER A 384 -3.82 50.42 9.44
C SER A 384 -3.91 48.91 9.67
N ILE A 385 -3.46 48.44 10.85
CA ILE A 385 -3.49 47.02 11.22
C ILE A 385 -4.92 46.57 11.53
N MET A 386 -5.72 47.37 12.26
CA MET A 386 -7.15 47.08 12.47
C MET A 386 -7.94 47.04 11.16
N GLU A 387 -7.65 47.93 10.21
CA GLU A 387 -8.29 47.94 8.89
C GLU A 387 -7.86 46.71 8.04
N HIS A 388 -6.60 46.28 8.11
CA HIS A 388 -6.12 45.08 7.40
C HIS A 388 -6.68 43.77 7.98
N PHE A 389 -6.77 43.62 9.30
CA PHE A 389 -7.35 42.43 9.93
C PHE A 389 -8.89 42.39 9.83
N GLY A 390 -9.56 43.55 9.90
CA GLY A 390 -11.00 43.66 9.69
C GLY A 390 -11.43 43.28 8.27
N GLY A 391 -10.67 43.69 7.26
CA GLY A 391 -10.92 43.35 5.85
C GLY A 391 -10.69 41.86 5.53
N LEU A 392 -9.75 41.21 6.20
CA LEU A 392 -9.49 39.78 6.00
C LEU A 392 -10.59 38.89 6.64
N LYS A 393 -11.14 39.32 7.77
CA LYS A 393 -12.27 38.65 8.43
C LYS A 393 -13.58 38.85 7.67
N SER A 394 -13.82 40.05 7.10
CA SER A 394 -15.00 40.30 6.27
C SER A 394 -14.93 39.55 4.95
N THR A 395 -13.76 39.52 4.28
CA THR A 395 -13.58 38.77 3.03
C THR A 395 -13.66 37.26 3.24
N LEU A 396 -13.13 36.72 4.34
CA LEU A 396 -13.29 35.30 4.67
C LEU A 396 -14.72 34.93 5.06
N ALA A 397 -15.45 35.82 5.75
CA ALA A 397 -16.87 35.61 6.06
C ALA A 397 -17.74 35.69 4.81
N GLU A 398 -17.46 36.64 3.92
CA GLU A 398 -18.16 36.82 2.63
C GLU A 398 -17.88 35.65 1.68
N ILE A 399 -16.64 35.12 1.65
CA ILE A 399 -16.29 33.89 0.94
C ILE A 399 -16.96 32.67 1.62
N ALA A 400 -16.96 32.56 2.94
CA ALA A 400 -17.62 31.44 3.61
C ALA A 400 -19.15 31.42 3.39
N GLU A 401 -19.78 32.60 3.30
CA GLU A 401 -21.22 32.77 3.02
C GLU A 401 -21.55 32.54 1.54
N GLU A 402 -20.69 32.97 0.60
CA GLU A 402 -20.85 32.72 -0.84
C GLU A 402 -20.72 31.22 -1.19
N PHE A 403 -19.95 30.45 -0.41
CA PHE A 403 -19.73 29.02 -0.63
C PHE A 403 -20.61 28.09 0.23
N ALA A 404 -21.42 28.63 1.15
CA ALA A 404 -22.30 27.83 2.03
C ALA A 404 -23.42 27.07 1.30
N GLY A 405 -23.67 27.36 0.02
CA GLY A 405 -24.72 26.74 -0.80
C GLY A 405 -24.26 26.01 -2.06
N VAL A 406 -22.95 25.85 -2.28
CA VAL A 406 -22.41 25.26 -3.52
C VAL A 406 -21.98 23.80 -3.28
N GLU A 407 -22.89 22.85 -3.49
CA GLU A 407 -22.52 21.44 -3.63
C GLU A 407 -21.90 21.21 -5.03
N ILE A 408 -20.58 21.10 -5.11
CA ILE A 408 -19.89 20.70 -6.34
C ILE A 408 -20.01 19.18 -6.46
N GLY A 409 -20.92 18.72 -7.32
CA GLY A 409 -21.15 17.31 -7.63
C GLY A 409 -21.12 17.05 -9.13
N SER A 410 -21.35 15.80 -9.54
CA SER A 410 -21.33 15.38 -10.95
C SER A 410 -22.39 16.05 -11.85
N ASN A 411 -23.30 16.83 -11.27
CA ASN A 411 -24.41 17.51 -11.96
C ASN A 411 -24.26 19.04 -12.00
N THR A 412 -23.11 19.60 -11.59
CA THR A 412 -22.89 21.06 -11.65
C THR A 412 -22.96 21.54 -13.11
N PRO A 413 -23.86 22.50 -13.45
CA PRO A 413 -24.01 22.96 -14.83
C PRO A 413 -22.69 23.52 -15.39
N PRO A 414 -22.31 23.20 -16.65
CA PRO A 414 -21.04 23.63 -17.24
C PRO A 414 -20.82 25.16 -17.21
N ALA A 415 -21.89 25.95 -17.21
CA ALA A 415 -21.84 27.40 -17.09
C ALA A 415 -21.29 27.87 -15.73
N VAL A 416 -21.63 27.16 -14.64
CA VAL A 416 -21.15 27.46 -13.28
C VAL A 416 -19.68 27.07 -13.13
N LEU A 417 -19.29 25.94 -13.73
CA LEU A 417 -17.89 25.51 -13.77
C LEU A 417 -16.99 26.49 -14.54
N ASN A 418 -17.48 27.00 -15.68
CA ASN A 418 -16.76 28.01 -16.47
C ASN A 418 -16.66 29.36 -15.76
N SER A 419 -17.69 29.78 -15.01
CA SER A 419 -17.61 30.99 -14.20
C SER A 419 -16.63 30.86 -13.03
N LEU A 420 -16.44 29.65 -12.49
CA LEU A 420 -15.44 29.36 -11.47
C LEU A 420 -14.01 29.33 -12.03
N LEU A 421 -13.82 28.68 -13.19
CA LEU A 421 -12.50 28.57 -13.86
C LEU A 421 -11.97 29.91 -14.39
N THR A 422 -12.85 30.83 -14.77
CA THR A 422 -12.47 32.17 -15.26
C THR A 422 -12.04 33.14 -14.15
N ARG A 423 -12.29 32.81 -12.88
CA ARG A 423 -11.90 33.63 -11.71
C ARG A 423 -10.54 33.26 -11.11
N TYR A 424 -9.94 32.13 -11.50
CA TYR A 424 -8.54 31.85 -11.17
C TYR A 424 -7.61 32.73 -12.02
N PRO A 425 -6.52 33.30 -11.46
CA PRO A 425 -5.53 34.02 -12.25
C PRO A 425 -4.94 33.05 -13.28
N LYS A 426 -5.09 33.38 -14.57
CA LYS A 426 -4.47 32.59 -15.65
C LYS A 426 -2.97 32.57 -15.40
N THR A 427 -2.42 31.40 -15.13
CA THR A 427 -0.97 31.18 -15.13
C THR A 427 -0.44 31.70 -16.46
N GLN A 428 0.43 32.72 -16.42
CA GLN A 428 1.18 33.10 -17.59
C GLN A 428 2.07 31.90 -17.96
N ASP A 429 1.81 31.29 -19.12
CA ASP A 429 2.77 30.40 -19.77
C ASP A 429 4.12 31.14 -19.89
N PRO A 430 5.25 30.55 -19.47
CA PRO A 430 6.51 30.93 -20.05
C PRO A 430 6.59 30.27 -21.43
N LYS A 431 6.50 31.09 -22.48
CA LYS A 431 7.12 30.75 -23.75
C LYS A 431 8.63 30.60 -23.50
N GLY A 432 9.16 29.41 -23.75
CA GLY A 432 10.58 29.09 -23.69
C GLY A 432 10.80 27.59 -23.73
#